data_AF-A0A920N3P0-F1
#
_entry.id   AF-A0A920N3P0-F1
#
_cell.length_a   1.000
_cell.length_b   1.000
_cell.length_c   1.000
_cell.angle_alpha   90.00
_cell.angle_beta   90.00
_cell.angle_gamma   90.00
#
_symmetry.space_group_name_H-M   'P 1'
#
loop_
_entity.id
_entity.type
_entity.pdbx_description
1 polymer ?
#
loop_
_entity_poly.entity_id
_entity_poly.type
_entity_poly.pdbx_seq_one_letter_code
_entity_poly.pdbx_strand_id
1 'polypeptide(L)' 'MLHFMRILHMPNGLSAVGYTDADTPALVEGTLPQHRVTKLSPREANQEDLAALFQDSLQAW' A
#
# COMPACT_ATOMS: atom_id res chain seq x y z
N MET A 1 -9.00 12.02 -8.14
CA MET A 1 -8.85 10.55 -8.12
C MET A 1 -9.89 9.86 -7.23
N LEU A 2 -10.04 10.27 -5.95
CA LEU A 2 -11.00 9.66 -5.01
C LEU A 2 -12.47 9.68 -5.50
N HIS A 3 -12.88 10.72 -6.25
CA HIS A 3 -14.19 10.76 -6.90
C HIS A 3 -14.42 9.55 -7.83
N PHE A 4 -13.45 9.25 -8.70
CA PHE A 4 -13.56 8.13 -9.65
C PHE A 4 -13.56 6.77 -8.94
N MET A 5 -12.72 6.60 -7.92
CA MET A 5 -12.69 5.37 -7.12
C MET A 5 -14.05 5.08 -6.47
N ARG A 6 -14.71 6.11 -5.93
CA ARG A 6 -16.02 5.97 -5.29
C ARG A 6 -17.14 5.67 -6.28
N ILE A 7 -17.18 6.35 -7.43
CA ILE A 7 -18.24 6.11 -8.44
C ILE A 7 -18.07 4.76 -9.16
N LEU A 8 -16.84 4.25 -9.25
CA LEU A 8 -16.53 2.93 -9.82
C LEU A 8 -16.62 1.81 -8.78
N HIS A 9 -17.07 2.12 -7.56
CA HIS A 9 -17.21 1.15 -6.45
C HIS A 9 -15.91 0.41 -6.12
N MET A 10 -14.77 1.10 -6.20
CA MET A 10 -13.50 0.54 -5.75
C MET A 10 -13.54 0.28 -4.23
N PRO A 11 -12.86 -0.77 -3.74
CA PRO A 11 -12.71 -1.01 -2.30
C PRO A 11 -11.99 0.15 -1.60
N ASN A 12 -12.47 0.52 -0.42
CA ASN A 12 -11.89 1.61 0.38
C ASN A 12 -10.61 1.17 1.11
N GLY A 13 -9.53 1.08 0.36
CA GLY A 13 -8.23 0.67 0.88
C GLY A 13 -8.12 -0.84 1.12
N LEU A 14 -7.00 -1.24 1.69
CA LEU A 14 -6.62 -2.64 1.88
C LEU A 14 -7.54 -3.37 2.87
N SER A 15 -8.15 -2.65 3.82
CA SER A 15 -9.11 -3.24 4.77
C SER A 15 -10.35 -3.78 4.07
N ALA A 16 -10.79 -3.11 3.00
CA ALA A 16 -11.97 -3.53 2.23
C ALA A 16 -11.73 -4.81 1.40
N VAL A 17 -10.47 -5.25 1.27
CA VAL A 17 -10.11 -6.52 0.61
C VAL A 17 -9.57 -7.58 1.60
N GLY A 18 -9.64 -7.31 2.90
CA GLY A 18 -9.36 -8.28 3.96
C GLY A 18 -7.97 -8.21 4.61
N TYR A 19 -7.16 -7.20 4.29
CA TYR A 19 -5.90 -6.96 5.02
C TYR A 19 -6.13 -6.14 6.29
N THR A 20 -5.24 -6.32 7.24
CA THR A 20 -5.24 -5.60 8.52
C THR A 20 -3.86 -5.02 8.80
N ASP A 21 -3.76 -4.17 9.82
CA ASP A 21 -2.46 -3.63 10.27
C ASP A 21 -1.47 -4.74 10.66
N ALA A 22 -1.97 -5.89 11.11
CA ALA A 22 -1.14 -7.05 11.44
C ALA A 22 -0.43 -7.66 10.22
N ASP A 23 -0.92 -7.40 9.01
CA ASP A 23 -0.33 -7.92 7.76
C ASP A 23 0.79 -7.00 7.22
N THR A 24 0.88 -5.76 7.73
CA THR A 24 1.87 -4.77 7.30
C THR A 24 3.31 -5.30 7.32
N PRO A 25 3.80 -5.97 8.39
CA PRO A 25 5.17 -6.50 8.41
C PRO A 25 5.45 -7.49 7.27
N ALA A 26 4.51 -8.40 6.99
CA ALA A 26 4.65 -9.40 5.93
C ALA A 26 4.60 -8.77 4.53
N LEU A 27 3.76 -7.74 4.33
CA LEU A 27 3.69 -6.99 3.08
C LEU A 27 5.00 -6.23 2.81
N VAL A 28 5.59 -5.61 3.84
CA VAL A 28 6.87 -4.91 3.73
C VAL A 28 7.99 -5.89 3.40
N GLU A 29 8.10 -7.00 4.13
CA GLU A 29 9.09 -8.05 3.87
C GLU A 29 9.00 -8.59 2.44
N GLY A 30 7.79 -8.86 1.96
CA GLY A 30 7.55 -9.31 0.59
C GLY A 30 7.85 -8.25 -0.48
N THR A 31 7.85 -6.95 -0.12
CA THR A 31 8.07 -5.84 -1.05
C THR A 31 9.55 -5.45 -1.17
N LEU A 32 10.32 -5.56 -0.09
CA LEU A 32 11.77 -5.27 -0.07
C LEU A 32 12.58 -5.95 -1.19
N PRO A 33 12.43 -7.26 -1.48
CA PRO A 33 13.21 -7.92 -2.53
C PRO A 33 12.78 -7.52 -3.96
N GLN A 34 11.69 -6.78 -4.13
CA GLN A 34 11.15 -6.37 -5.43
C GLN A 34 11.89 -5.17 -6.04
N HIS A 35 13.23 -5.16 -5.94
CA HIS A 35 14.11 -4.06 -6.38
C HIS A 35 13.93 -3.63 -7.83
N ARG A 36 13.49 -4.54 -8.71
CA ARG A 36 13.27 -4.24 -10.13
C ARG A 36 12.14 -3.24 -10.35
N VAL A 37 11.14 -3.20 -9.47
CA VAL A 37 10.01 -2.27 -9.56
C VAL A 37 10.12 -1.13 -8.56
N THR A 38 10.62 -1.38 -7.35
CA THR A 38 10.75 -0.34 -6.32
C THR A 38 11.77 0.74 -6.69
N LYS A 39 12.82 0.40 -7.46
CA LYS A 39 13.79 1.38 -7.97
C LYS A 39 13.30 2.23 -9.16
N LEU A 40 12.10 1.95 -9.69
CA LEU A 40 11.50 2.82 -10.71
C LEU A 40 10.92 4.10 -10.11
N SER A 41 10.66 4.10 -8.80
CA SER A 41 10.21 5.30 -8.09
C SER A 41 11.36 6.32 -8.03
N PRO A 42 11.10 7.60 -8.34
CA PRO A 42 12.10 8.66 -8.17
C PRO A 42 12.45 8.91 -6.69
N ARG A 43 11.58 8.46 -5.77
CA ARG A 43 11.83 8.47 -4.32
C ARG A 43 12.22 7.07 -3.87
N GLU A 44 13.30 6.95 -3.10
CA GLU A 44 13.66 5.69 -2.46
C GLU A 44 12.54 5.24 -1.52
N ALA A 45 12.16 3.96 -1.63
CA ALA A 45 11.17 3.34 -0.76
C ALA A 45 11.92 2.42 0.21
N ASN A 46 12.21 2.92 1.41
CA ASN A 46 12.82 2.12 2.46
C ASN A 46 11.74 1.34 3.24
N GLN A 47 12.16 0.54 4.22
CA GLN A 47 11.26 -0.30 5.01
C GLN A 47 10.19 0.52 5.76
N GLU A 48 10.57 1.66 6.33
CA GLU A 48 9.69 2.54 7.09
C GLU A 48 8.68 3.25 6.17
N ASP A 49 9.14 3.71 4.99
CA ASP A 49 8.29 4.30 3.96
C ASP A 49 7.22 3.30 3.50
N LEU A 50 7.60 2.04 3.28
CA LEU A 50 6.67 0.99 2.87
C LEU A 50 5.66 0.68 3.98
N ALA A 51 6.11 0.61 5.24
CA ALA A 51 5.22 0.38 6.38
C ALA A 51 4.18 1.50 6.51
N ALA A 52 4.62 2.76 6.50
CA ALA A 52 3.72 3.92 6.53
C ALA A 52 2.76 3.92 5.35
N LEU A 53 3.25 3.60 4.14
CA LEU A 53 2.42 3.52 2.94
C LEU A 53 1.32 2.46 3.06
N PHE A 54 1.63 1.26 3.56
CA PHE A 54 0.63 0.22 3.75
C PHE A 54 -0.39 0.59 4.83
N GLN A 55 0.05 1.21 5.93
CA GLN A 55 -0.83 1.69 7.00
C GLN A 55 -1.78 2.77 6.50
N ASP A 56 -1.28 3.78 5.80
CA ASP A 56 -2.09 4.83 5.19
C ASP A 56 -3.04 4.27 4.11
N SER A 57 -2.66 3.16 3.48
CA SER A 57 -3.48 2.49 2.45
C SER A 57 -4.54 1.55 3.03
N LEU A 58 -4.56 1.29 4.34
CA LEU A 58 -5.62 0.48 4.98
C LEU A 58 -6.99 1.12 4.78
N GLN A 59 -7.06 2.45 4.78
CA GLN A 59 -8.26 3.23 4.47
C GLN A 59 -7.89 4.38 3.52
N ALA A 60 -8.45 4.37 2.31
CA ALA A 60 -8.06 5.30 1.24
C ALA A 60 -8.90 6.59 1.20
N TRP A 61 -10.11 6.60 1.78
CA TRP A 61 -11.01 7.77 1.87
C TRP A 61 -12.05 7.68 3.00
#